data_AF-A0A7Y2MV37-F1
#
_entry.id   AF-A0A7Y2MV37-F1
#
_cell.length_a   1.000
_cell.length_b   1.000
_cell.length_c   1.000
_cell.angle_alpha   90.00
_cell.angle_beta   90.00
_cell.angle_gamma   90.00
#
_symmetry.space_group_name_H-M   'P 1'
#
loop_
_entity.id
_entity.type
_entity.pdbx_description
1 polymer ?
#
loop_
_entity_poly.entity_id
_entity_poly.type
_entity_poly.pdbx_seq_one_letter_code
_entity_poly.pdbx_strand_id
1 'polypeptide(L)'
;MATDADSAQSSGADDSNEVLRAKYLEYCSAQLADLLLYLSPDEIYLLAEKATREFGSPSADAGSYTSLVQRATQLLAKRVNLPPFEVWREDYRANRERYEAYFMGLWESETAGSRELDG
;
A
#
# COMPACT_ATOMS: atom_id res chain seq x y z
N MET A 1 -11.20 -16.48 42.91
CA MET A 1 -10.89 -17.68 42.10
C MET A 1 -11.78 -17.62 40.87
N ALA A 2 -11.16 -17.54 39.68
CA ALA A 2 -11.76 -17.72 38.34
C ALA A 2 -12.71 -16.59 37.87
N THR A 3 -12.61 -16.03 36.66
CA THR A 3 -11.92 -16.44 35.42
C THR A 3 -11.47 -15.24 34.59
N ASP A 4 -10.21 -15.26 34.17
CA ASP A 4 -9.71 -14.70 32.92
C ASP A 4 -10.57 -15.18 31.75
N ALA A 5 -11.35 -14.28 31.13
CA ALA A 5 -12.18 -14.60 29.97
C ALA A 5 -12.13 -13.54 28.86
N ASP A 6 -11.25 -12.53 28.98
CA ASP A 6 -11.18 -11.40 28.04
C ASP A 6 -10.01 -11.49 27.04
N SER A 7 -9.09 -12.45 27.19
CA SER A 7 -7.87 -12.50 26.36
C SER A 7 -7.97 -13.40 25.12
N ALA A 8 -9.07 -14.12 24.90
CA ALA A 8 -9.18 -15.10 23.80
C ALA A 8 -9.85 -14.56 22.52
N GLN A 9 -10.43 -13.36 22.54
CA GLN A 9 -11.26 -12.85 21.43
C GLN A 9 -10.53 -11.91 20.45
N SER A 10 -9.29 -11.49 20.75
CA SER A 10 -8.55 -10.56 19.89
C SER A 10 -7.87 -11.23 18.69
N SER A 11 -7.48 -12.51 18.77
CA SER A 11 -6.80 -13.22 17.66
C SER A 11 -7.69 -13.52 16.45
N GLY A 12 -9.01 -13.66 16.64
CA GLY A 12 -9.94 -13.97 15.56
C GLY A 12 -10.43 -12.74 14.77
N ALA A 13 -10.46 -11.57 15.40
CA ALA A 13 -10.88 -10.33 14.75
C ALA A 13 -9.87 -9.87 13.68
N ASP A 14 -8.58 -9.99 13.97
CA ASP A 14 -7.49 -9.58 13.06
C ASP A 14 -7.27 -10.54 11.87
N ASP A 15 -7.82 -11.76 11.94
CA ASP A 15 -7.83 -12.76 10.86
C ASP A 15 -9.15 -12.76 10.07
N SER A 16 -10.07 -11.83 10.38
CA SER A 16 -11.33 -11.68 9.64
C SER A 16 -11.05 -11.31 8.19
N ASN A 17 -11.78 -11.90 7.24
CA ASN A 17 -11.54 -11.66 5.81
C ASN A 17 -11.62 -10.18 5.44
N GLU A 18 -12.49 -9.41 6.11
CA GLU A 18 -12.60 -7.96 5.93
C GLU A 18 -11.33 -7.21 6.37
N VAL A 19 -10.80 -7.53 7.56
CA VAL A 19 -9.55 -6.95 8.06
C VAL A 19 -8.38 -7.33 7.16
N LEU A 20 -8.29 -8.59 6.74
CA LEU A 20 -7.24 -9.05 5.82
C LEU A 20 -7.33 -8.35 4.46
N ARG A 21 -8.54 -8.06 3.95
CA ARG A 21 -8.71 -7.28 2.72
C ARG A 21 -8.22 -5.85 2.90
N ALA A 22 -8.52 -5.21 4.03
CA ALA A 22 -8.00 -3.89 4.34
C ALA A 22 -6.46 -3.91 4.39
N LYS A 23 -5.86 -4.85 5.13
CA LYS A 23 -4.40 -5.03 5.20
C LYS A 23 -3.78 -5.30 3.82
N TYR A 24 -4.44 -6.08 2.97
CA TYR A 24 -3.99 -6.31 1.60
C TYR A 24 -3.99 -5.04 0.75
N LEU A 25 -5.00 -4.18 0.90
CA LEU A 25 -5.04 -2.88 0.20
C LEU A 25 -3.92 -1.96 0.69
N GLU A 26 -3.67 -1.90 2.00
CA GLU A 26 -2.53 -1.15 2.57
C GLU A 26 -1.19 -1.70 2.09
N TYR A 27 -1.06 -3.02 1.99
CA TYR A 27 0.13 -3.64 1.41
C TYR A 27 0.31 -3.22 -0.06
N CYS A 28 -0.76 -3.29 -0.87
CA CYS A 28 -0.69 -2.90 -2.28
C CYS A 28 -0.35 -1.42 -2.46
N SER A 29 -0.94 -0.52 -1.66
CA SER A 29 -0.67 0.91 -1.72
C SER A 29 0.77 1.22 -1.33
N ALA A 30 1.28 0.60 -0.25
CA ALA A 30 2.66 0.77 0.20
C ALA A 30 3.67 0.32 -0.87
N GLN A 31 3.45 -0.84 -1.50
CA GLN A 31 4.31 -1.32 -2.59
C GLN A 31 4.35 -0.36 -3.78
N LEU A 32 3.21 0.25 -4.13
CA LEU A 32 3.16 1.23 -5.21
C LEU A 32 3.80 2.56 -4.82
N ALA A 33 3.64 2.98 -3.57
CA ALA A 33 4.28 4.19 -3.04
C ALA A 33 5.80 4.05 -3.03
N ASP A 34 6.32 2.91 -2.58
CA ASP A 34 7.76 2.60 -2.61
C ASP A 34 8.31 2.72 -4.04
N LEU A 35 7.62 2.16 -5.03
CA LEU A 35 8.02 2.27 -6.43
C LEU A 35 7.99 3.71 -6.94
N LEU A 36 6.98 4.50 -6.56
CA LEU A 36 6.89 5.90 -6.95
C LEU A 36 8.04 6.74 -6.36
N LEU A 37 8.50 6.44 -5.13
CA LEU A 37 9.62 7.14 -4.50
C LEU A 37 10.94 6.96 -5.24
N TYR A 38 11.12 5.83 -5.94
CA TYR A 38 12.30 5.58 -6.76
C TYR A 38 12.24 6.21 -8.15
N LEU A 39 11.10 6.80 -8.54
CA LEU A 39 10.96 7.44 -9.85
C LEU A 39 11.31 8.93 -9.78
N SER A 40 12.16 9.35 -10.71
CA SER A 40 12.36 10.77 -10.99
C SER A 40 11.11 11.40 -11.63
N PRO A 41 10.95 12.73 -11.56
CA PRO A 41 9.86 13.44 -12.22
C PRO A 41 9.74 13.12 -13.73
N ASP A 42 10.88 12.96 -14.41
CA ASP A 42 10.91 12.62 -15.84
C ASP A 42 10.38 11.20 -16.09
N GLU A 43 10.73 10.24 -15.24
CA GLU A 43 10.21 8.87 -15.34
C GLU A 43 8.70 8.81 -15.04
N ILE A 44 8.22 9.60 -14.07
CA ILE A 44 6.78 9.76 -13.80
C ILE A 44 6.07 10.30 -15.04
N TYR A 45 6.66 11.31 -15.72
CA TYR A 45 6.10 11.87 -16.95
C TYR A 45 6.00 10.82 -18.06
N LEU A 46 7.08 10.07 -18.32
CA LEU A 46 7.12 9.02 -19.34
C LEU A 46 6.11 7.90 -19.05
N LEU A 47 5.98 7.50 -17.79
CA LEU A 47 4.98 6.50 -17.38
C LEU A 47 3.55 7.03 -17.57
N ALA A 48 3.27 8.28 -17.20
CA ALA A 48 1.97 8.88 -17.39
C ALA A 48 1.59 9.02 -18.88
N GLU A 49 2.54 9.35 -19.75
CA GLU A 49 2.32 9.39 -21.20
C GLU A 49 1.98 8.00 -21.73
N LYS A 50 2.72 6.98 -21.28
CA LYS A 50 2.47 5.59 -21.64
C LYS A 50 1.09 5.10 -21.16
N ALA A 51 0.70 5.46 -19.94
CA ALA A 51 -0.64 5.16 -19.40
C ALA A 51 -1.74 5.80 -20.25
N THR A 52 -1.53 7.04 -20.69
CA THR A 52 -2.48 7.77 -21.55
C THR A 52 -2.65 7.08 -22.90
N ARG A 53 -1.57 6.55 -23.48
CA ARG A 53 -1.60 5.77 -24.73
C ARG A 53 -2.31 4.42 -24.56
N GLU A 54 -2.13 3.76 -23.41
CA GLU A 54 -2.67 2.42 -23.16
C GLU A 54 -4.14 2.42 -22.69
N PHE A 55 -4.56 3.43 -21.92
CA PHE A 55 -5.88 3.46 -21.28
C PHE A 55 -6.78 4.61 -21.77
N GLY A 56 -6.28 5.46 -22.66
CA GLY A 56 -6.95 6.68 -23.09
C GLY A 56 -6.75 7.84 -22.12
N SER A 57 -7.10 9.05 -22.55
CA SER A 57 -6.93 10.27 -21.73
C SER A 57 -8.10 10.46 -20.75
N PRO A 58 -7.88 10.45 -19.42
CA PRO A 58 -8.88 10.92 -18.48
C PRO A 58 -8.93 12.46 -18.46
N SER A 59 -10.06 13.00 -18.91
CA SER A 59 -10.71 14.30 -18.63
C SER A 59 -9.85 15.59 -18.58
N ALA A 60 -10.53 16.73 -18.36
CA ALA A 60 -10.10 18.09 -18.69
C ALA A 60 -8.87 18.65 -17.95
N ASP A 61 -8.35 17.95 -16.94
CA ASP A 61 -7.20 18.36 -16.10
C ASP A 61 -5.89 17.63 -16.45
N ALA A 62 -5.78 17.10 -17.67
CA ALA A 62 -4.66 16.29 -18.16
C ALA A 62 -3.25 16.90 -18.04
N GLY A 63 -3.12 18.17 -17.63
CA GLY A 63 -1.85 18.88 -17.46
C GLY A 63 -1.33 18.99 -16.03
N SER A 64 -2.09 18.60 -15.00
CA SER A 64 -1.62 18.70 -13.60
C SER A 64 -0.61 17.59 -13.25
N TYR A 65 0.40 17.92 -12.45
CA TYR A 65 1.35 16.94 -11.89
C TYR A 65 0.63 15.83 -11.12
N THR A 66 -0.44 16.16 -10.39
CA THR A 66 -1.26 15.16 -9.67
C THR A 66 -1.91 14.16 -10.63
N SER A 67 -2.35 14.60 -11.80
CA SER A 67 -2.91 13.74 -12.83
C SER A 67 -1.84 12.86 -13.50
N LEU A 68 -0.62 13.36 -13.65
CA LEU A 68 0.51 12.55 -14.13
C LEU A 68 0.86 11.44 -13.14
N VAL A 69 1.00 11.77 -11.86
CA VAL A 69 1.26 10.79 -10.80
C VAL A 69 0.15 9.75 -10.76
N GLN A 70 -1.13 10.15 -10.78
CA GLN A 70 -2.25 9.22 -10.77
C GLN A 70 -2.22 8.22 -11.95
N ARG A 71 -1.87 8.70 -13.15
CA ARG A 71 -1.73 7.86 -14.36
C ARG A 71 -0.54 6.91 -14.24
N ALA A 72 0.59 7.38 -13.73
CA ALA A 72 1.76 6.55 -13.46
C ALA A 72 1.44 5.46 -12.42
N THR A 73 0.75 5.79 -11.33
CA THR A 73 0.31 4.83 -10.30
C THR A 73 -0.61 3.76 -10.87
N GLN A 74 -1.59 4.14 -11.71
CA GLN A 74 -2.49 3.17 -12.35
C GLN A 74 -1.75 2.20 -13.27
N LEU A 75 -0.74 2.69 -13.98
CA LEU A 75 0.08 1.86 -14.85
C LEU A 75 1.00 0.93 -14.05
N LEU A 76 1.59 1.42 -12.96
CA LEU A 76 2.38 0.62 -12.03
C LEU A 76 1.50 -0.47 -11.39
N ALA A 77 0.30 -0.14 -10.91
CA ALA A 77 -0.63 -1.11 -10.33
C ALA A 77 -0.95 -2.30 -11.25
N LYS A 78 -0.92 -2.09 -12.58
CA LYS A 78 -1.12 -3.16 -13.57
C LYS A 78 0.15 -3.93 -13.93
N ARG A 79 1.33 -3.35 -13.70
CA ARG A 79 2.63 -3.94 -14.07
C ARG A 79 3.34 -4.62 -12.93
N VAL A 80 3.07 -4.19 -11.70
CA VAL A 80 3.60 -4.85 -10.52
C VAL A 80 2.87 -6.19 -10.41
N ASN A 81 3.63 -7.27 -10.37
CA ASN A 81 3.12 -8.62 -10.12
C ASN A 81 2.74 -8.75 -8.63
N LEU A 82 1.79 -7.94 -8.17
CA LEU A 82 1.23 -8.07 -6.83
C LEU A 82 0.51 -9.42 -6.74
N PRO A 83 0.78 -10.21 -5.68
CA PRO A 83 0.11 -11.49 -5.50
C PRO A 83 -1.40 -11.27 -5.37
N PRO A 84 -2.27 -12.09 -5.99
CA PRO A 84 -3.70 -12.04 -5.73
C PRO A 84 -3.99 -12.18 -4.24
N PHE A 85 -5.10 -11.60 -3.77
CA PHE A 85 -5.49 -11.59 -2.35
C PHE A 85 -5.40 -12.98 -1.68
N GLU A 86 -5.87 -14.03 -2.37
CA GLU A 86 -5.83 -15.40 -1.84
C GLU A 86 -4.40 -15.91 -1.62
N VAL A 87 -3.48 -15.61 -2.54
CA VAL A 87 -2.07 -16.01 -2.43
C VAL A 87 -1.38 -15.20 -1.34
N TRP A 88 -1.61 -13.89 -1.30
CA TRP A 88 -1.10 -13.02 -0.26
C TRP A 88 -1.60 -13.42 1.13
N ARG A 89 -2.88 -13.80 1.27
CA ARG A 89 -3.48 -14.21 2.54
C ARG A 89 -2.79 -15.44 3.13
N GLU A 90 -2.56 -16.46 2.30
CA GLU A 90 -1.89 -17.68 2.77
C GLU A 90 -0.45 -17.38 3.21
N ASP A 91 0.26 -16.53 2.46
CA ASP A 91 1.61 -16.10 2.84
C ASP A 91 1.62 -15.24 4.12
N TYR A 92 0.65 -14.34 4.27
CA TYR A 92 0.45 -13.54 5.47
C TYR A 92 0.24 -14.43 6.71
N ARG A 93 -0.60 -15.47 6.59
CA ARG A 93 -0.82 -16.41 7.70
C ARG A 93 0.43 -17.22 8.03
N ALA A 94 1.19 -17.63 7.02
CA ALA A 94 2.43 -18.36 7.22
C ALA A 94 3.55 -17.50 7.83
N ASN A 95 3.55 -16.19 7.54
CA ASN A 95 4.63 -15.26 7.90
C ASN A 95 4.12 -14.03 8.68
N ARG A 96 3.11 -14.20 9.54
CA ARG A 96 2.37 -13.08 10.17
C ARG A 96 3.28 -12.07 10.85
N GLU A 97 4.21 -12.51 11.68
CA GLU A 97 5.10 -11.63 12.45
C GLU A 97 5.88 -10.66 11.54
N ARG A 98 6.30 -11.12 10.35
CA ARG A 98 7.01 -10.29 9.37
C ARG A 98 6.12 -9.20 8.78
N TYR A 99 4.89 -9.55 8.43
CA TYR A 99 3.93 -8.59 7.87
C TYR A 99 3.46 -7.58 8.91
N GLU A 100 3.19 -8.03 10.14
CA GLU A 100 2.82 -7.12 11.23
C GLU A 100 3.96 -6.15 11.56
N ALA A 101 5.21 -6.63 11.59
CA ALA A 101 6.38 -5.76 11.76
C ALA A 101 6.52 -4.76 10.60
N TYR A 102 6.25 -5.15 9.36
CA TYR A 102 6.23 -4.25 8.20
C TYR A 102 5.14 -3.17 8.33
N PHE A 103 3.91 -3.56 8.70
CA PHE A 103 2.82 -2.62 8.90
C PHE A 103 3.09 -1.67 10.08
N MET A 104 3.67 -2.16 11.19
CA MET A 104 4.03 -1.31 12.33
C MET A 104 5.23 -0.39 12.02
N GLY A 105 6.25 -0.87 11.31
CA GLY A 105 7.41 -0.06 10.91
C GLY A 105 7.06 1.07 9.93
N LEU A 106 6.01 0.88 9.11
CA LEU A 106 5.44 1.94 8.28
C LEU A 106 4.89 3.09 9.16
N TRP A 107 4.21 2.76 10.26
CA TRP A 107 3.63 3.72 11.20
C TRP A 107 4.68 4.40 12.11
N GLU A 108 5.74 3.68 12.49
CA GLU A 108 6.90 4.26 13.20
C GLU A 108 7.61 5.30 12.33
N SER A 109 7.67 5.09 11.01
CA SER A 109 8.27 6.04 10.07
C SER A 109 7.40 7.29 9.87
N GLU A 110 6.08 7.14 9.79
CA GLU A 110 5.14 8.29 9.71
C GLU A 110 5.11 9.13 11.01
N THR A 111 5.21 8.47 12.17
CA THR A 111 5.26 9.16 13.47
C THR A 111 6.63 9.77 13.77
N ALA A 112 7.73 9.18 13.30
CA ALA A 112 9.07 9.75 13.38
C ALA A 112 9.23 10.99 12.48
N GLY A 113 8.58 11.01 11.31
CA GLY A 113 8.58 12.17 10.40
C GLY A 113 7.89 13.43 10.97
N SER A 114 7.14 13.32 12.06
CA SER A 114 6.50 14.47 12.73
C SER A 114 7.34 15.09 13.86
N ARG A 115 8.56 14.59 14.10
CA ARG A 115 9.37 14.98 15.28
C ARG A 115 10.76 15.52 14.97
N GLU A 116 10.99 15.99 13.75
CA GLU A 116 12.24 16.66 13.36
C GLU A 116 11.97 18.06 12.78
N LEU A 117 11.42 18.94 13.62
CA LEU A 117 11.45 20.40 13.47
C LEU A 117 11.56 21.06 14.86
N ASP A 118 12.62 20.73 15.61
CA ASP A 118 13.15 21.63 16.64
C ASP A 118 14.62 21.30 16.91
N GLY A 119 15.50 22.22 16.53
CA GLY A 119 16.96 22.10 16.62
C GLY A 119 17.66 23.30 16.02
#